data_AF-A0A926Z328-F1
#
_entry.id   AF-A0A926Z328-F1
#
_cell.length_a   1.000
_cell.length_b   1.000
_cell.length_c   1.000
_cell.angle_alpha   90.00
_cell.angle_beta   90.00
_cell.angle_gamma   90.00
#
_symmetry.space_group_name_H-M   'P 1'
#
loop_
_entity.id
_entity.type
_entity.pdbx_description
1 polymer ?
#
loop_
_entity_poly.entity_id
_entity_poly.type
_entity_poly.pdbx_seq_one_letter_code
_entity_poly.pdbx_strand_id
1 'polypeptide(L)'
;MANRVSSSNISLWLKLIGIICLLSFFVDFIFLLFPFRPTDKLWQIGLVRNVVDRGIVPLVGLGIMMIAYWFDGLTHSNRSSRLNLKRLNFKVPVFILSSILGLMFLLMVPLHLNNVNQVKVQALQRYTQESNQLEAQVQKKLQEIQSQLTNEQIKANLDKQRLELKEQLSTQLNELIKDEQKYNQALNNNQLPEVQRKLLEEYKTNPRVLDNFIAQQTNPEQLAQQRITQIRSQKEERLNKTQEDASKELRISINSILLSIGYILIGWTGLKSLRVGSN
;
A
#
# COMPACT_ATOMS: atom_id res chain seq x y z
N MET A 1 7.07 33.53 -47.75
CA MET A 1 5.79 33.76 -47.02
C MET A 1 5.24 32.51 -46.31
N ALA A 2 5.65 31.27 -46.67
CA ALA A 2 5.16 30.03 -46.06
C ALA A 2 5.48 29.85 -44.55
N ASN A 3 6.62 30.35 -44.04
CA ASN A 3 7.01 30.19 -42.63
C ASN A 3 6.17 30.99 -41.61
N ARG A 4 5.45 32.03 -42.02
CA ARG A 4 4.66 32.86 -41.10
C ARG A 4 3.25 32.32 -40.83
N VAL A 5 2.68 31.60 -41.78
CA VAL A 5 1.35 30.97 -41.64
C VAL A 5 1.45 29.70 -40.78
N SER A 6 2.54 28.94 -40.94
CA SER A 6 2.80 27.74 -40.13
C SER A 6 2.98 28.05 -38.63
N SER A 7 3.74 29.10 -38.28
CA SER A 7 3.99 29.47 -36.88
C SER A 7 2.75 29.94 -36.11
N SER A 8 1.81 30.61 -36.78
CA SER A 8 0.54 31.02 -36.17
C SER A 8 -0.37 29.83 -35.84
N ASN A 9 -0.39 28.82 -36.71
CA ASN A 9 -1.18 27.61 -36.48
C ASN A 9 -0.59 26.77 -35.34
N ILE A 10 0.74 26.64 -35.29
CA ILE A 10 1.46 25.90 -34.24
C ILE A 10 1.11 26.44 -32.83
N SER A 11 1.14 27.76 -32.64
CA SER A 11 0.77 28.37 -31.34
C SER A 11 -0.67 28.06 -30.92
N LEU A 12 -1.61 28.06 -31.87
CA LEU A 12 -3.01 27.73 -31.60
C LEU A 12 -3.16 26.28 -31.13
N TRP A 13 -2.50 25.33 -31.81
CA TRP A 13 -2.50 23.92 -31.42
C TRP A 13 -1.89 23.69 -30.04
N LEU A 14 -0.76 24.33 -29.73
CA LEU A 14 -0.13 24.20 -28.40
C LEU A 14 -1.06 24.71 -27.28
N LYS A 15 -1.75 25.84 -27.48
CA LYS A 15 -2.73 26.34 -26.51
C LYS A 15 -3.90 25.39 -26.32
N LEU A 16 -4.43 24.85 -27.41
CA LEU A 16 -5.54 23.90 -27.37
C LEU A 16 -5.14 22.63 -26.59
N ILE A 17 -3.97 22.07 -26.86
CA ILE A 17 -3.41 20.93 -26.12
C ILE A 17 -3.28 21.26 -24.63
N GLY A 18 -2.71 22.41 -24.29
CA GLY A 18 -2.55 22.82 -22.89
C GLY A 18 -3.88 23.01 -22.14
N ILE A 19 -4.90 23.59 -22.80
CA ILE A 19 -6.25 23.73 -22.25
C ILE A 19 -6.89 22.36 -22.03
N ILE A 20 -6.75 21.42 -22.97
CA ILE A 20 -7.28 20.06 -22.84
C ILE A 20 -6.63 19.34 -21.67
N CYS A 21 -5.30 19.45 -21.49
CA CYS A 21 -4.61 18.86 -20.33
C CYS A 21 -5.14 19.40 -19.00
N LEU A 22 -5.36 20.72 -18.90
CA LEU A 22 -5.94 21.33 -17.70
C LEU A 22 -7.37 20.82 -17.44
N LEU A 23 -8.24 20.85 -18.46
CA LEU A 23 -9.62 20.40 -18.33
C LEU A 23 -9.70 18.92 -17.95
N SER A 24 -8.88 18.06 -18.56
CA SER A 24 -8.82 16.63 -18.22
C SER A 24 -8.49 16.42 -16.75
N PHE A 25 -7.51 17.15 -16.21
CA PHE A 25 -7.18 17.08 -14.80
C PHE A 25 -8.32 17.54 -13.90
N PHE A 26 -8.99 18.64 -14.24
CA PHE A 26 -10.12 19.14 -13.43
C PHE A 26 -11.33 18.20 -13.45
N VAL A 27 -11.64 17.60 -14.61
CA VAL A 27 -12.69 16.60 -14.72
C VAL A 27 -12.37 15.39 -13.85
N ASP A 28 -11.15 14.85 -13.97
CA ASP A 28 -10.68 13.75 -13.13
C ASP A 28 -10.72 14.09 -11.63
N PHE A 29 -10.33 15.31 -11.27
CA PHE A 29 -10.36 15.80 -9.90
C PHE A 29 -11.80 15.84 -9.34
N ILE A 30 -12.78 16.28 -10.14
CA ILE A 30 -14.19 16.29 -9.75
C ILE A 30 -14.67 14.86 -9.49
N PHE A 31 -14.33 13.90 -10.36
CA PHE A 31 -14.69 12.49 -10.16
C PHE A 31 -14.05 11.89 -8.92
N LEU A 32 -12.79 12.22 -8.64
CA LEU A 32 -12.07 11.74 -7.46
C LEU A 32 -12.68 12.26 -6.15
N LEU A 33 -13.36 13.42 -6.19
CA LEU A 33 -14.01 14.00 -5.03
C LEU A 33 -15.21 13.18 -4.54
N PHE A 34 -15.74 12.25 -5.36
CA PHE A 34 -16.81 11.35 -4.99
C PHE A 34 -16.28 9.96 -4.55
N PRO A 35 -16.69 9.43 -3.39
CA PRO A 35 -17.59 10.01 -2.39
C PRO A 35 -16.87 11.04 -1.50
N PHE A 36 -17.44 12.23 -1.31
CA PHE A 36 -16.79 13.29 -0.52
C PHE A 36 -16.79 12.93 0.97
N ARG A 37 -15.64 12.44 1.47
CA ARG A 37 -15.47 11.97 2.86
C ARG A 37 -14.29 12.67 3.54
N PRO A 38 -14.37 14.00 3.76
CA PRO A 38 -13.25 14.77 4.32
C PRO A 38 -12.89 14.36 5.75
N THR A 39 -13.72 13.61 6.47
CA THR A 39 -13.40 13.11 7.81
C THR A 39 -12.58 11.81 7.80
N ASP A 40 -12.64 11.06 6.70
CA ASP A 40 -11.94 9.77 6.58
C ASP A 40 -10.48 9.98 6.16
N LYS A 41 -9.54 9.56 7.01
CA LYS A 41 -8.10 9.69 6.78
C LYS A 41 -7.63 8.87 5.58
N LEU A 42 -8.20 7.68 5.37
CA LEU A 42 -7.85 6.84 4.22
C LEU A 42 -8.32 7.47 2.92
N TRP A 43 -9.51 8.09 2.93
CA TRP A 43 -9.99 8.87 1.79
C TRP A 43 -9.08 10.05 1.50
N GLN A 44 -8.67 10.83 2.51
CA GLN A 44 -7.74 11.94 2.32
C GLN A 44 -6.39 11.49 1.75
N ILE A 45 -5.83 10.38 2.25
CA ILE A 45 -4.58 9.79 1.74
C ILE A 45 -4.74 9.40 0.27
N GLY A 46 -5.83 8.69 -0.07
CA GLY A 46 -6.14 8.28 -1.43
C GLY A 46 -6.35 9.46 -2.37
N LEU A 47 -7.04 10.51 -1.92
CA LEU A 47 -7.23 11.73 -2.69
C LEU A 47 -5.87 12.39 -3.00
N VAL A 48 -5.04 12.63 -1.99
CA VAL A 48 -3.72 13.25 -2.21
C VAL A 48 -2.87 12.40 -3.15
N ARG A 49 -2.83 11.08 -2.97
CA ARG A 49 -2.09 10.17 -3.87
C ARG A 49 -2.51 10.36 -5.33
N ASN A 50 -3.80 10.24 -5.62
CA ASN A 50 -4.31 10.35 -6.98
C ASN A 50 -4.10 11.76 -7.57
N VAL A 51 -4.26 12.80 -6.78
CA VAL A 51 -4.04 14.20 -7.22
C VAL A 51 -2.57 14.45 -7.53
N VAL A 52 -1.65 13.95 -6.69
CA VAL A 52 -0.20 14.06 -6.91
C VAL A 52 0.22 13.26 -8.14
N ASP A 53 -0.23 12.02 -8.28
CA ASP A 53 0.13 11.17 -9.43
C ASP A 53 -0.32 11.77 -10.77
N ARG A 54 -1.49 12.42 -10.80
CA ARG A 54 -2.01 13.10 -12.00
C ARG A 54 -1.58 14.57 -12.10
N GLY A 55 -0.90 15.11 -11.09
CA GLY A 55 -0.50 16.50 -11.00
C GLY A 55 0.49 16.94 -12.07
N ILE A 56 1.17 15.98 -12.71
CA ILE A 56 2.09 16.24 -13.83
C ILE A 56 1.36 16.69 -15.11
N VAL A 57 0.14 16.19 -15.35
CA VAL A 57 -0.65 16.51 -16.55
C VAL A 57 -0.94 18.01 -16.67
N PRO A 58 -1.49 18.69 -15.64
CA PRO A 58 -1.67 20.13 -15.70
C PRO A 58 -0.34 20.89 -15.80
N LEU A 59 0.76 20.37 -15.23
CA LEU A 59 2.07 21.03 -15.26
C LEU A 59 2.61 21.07 -16.69
N VAL A 60 2.54 19.94 -17.40
CA VAL A 60 2.89 19.85 -18.81
C VAL A 60 1.98 20.75 -19.65
N GLY A 61 0.67 20.76 -19.37
CA GLY A 61 -0.28 21.65 -20.03
C GLY A 61 0.10 23.13 -19.91
N LEU A 62 0.42 23.59 -18.70
CA LEU A 62 0.89 24.96 -18.45
C LEU A 62 2.23 25.26 -19.15
N GLY A 63 3.17 24.30 -19.14
CA GLY A 63 4.45 24.43 -19.84
C GLY A 63 4.27 24.63 -21.35
N ILE A 64 3.42 23.81 -21.98
CA ILE A 64 3.08 23.93 -23.40
C ILE A 64 2.42 25.28 -23.70
N MET A 65 1.48 25.73 -22.85
CA MET A 65 0.88 27.06 -23.00
C MET A 65 1.93 28.18 -22.91
N MET A 66 2.90 28.06 -22.00
CA MET A 66 3.97 29.04 -21.86
C MET A 66 4.85 29.11 -23.12
N ILE A 67 5.17 27.96 -23.71
CA ILE A 67 5.88 27.87 -25.00
C ILE A 67 5.06 28.51 -26.12
N ALA A 68 3.76 28.23 -26.20
CA ALA A 68 2.87 28.84 -27.20
C ALA A 68 2.87 30.38 -27.09
N TYR A 69 2.79 30.89 -25.86
CA TYR A 69 2.82 32.31 -25.57
C TYR A 69 4.15 32.98 -25.88
N TRP A 70 5.25 32.21 -25.91
CA TRP A 70 6.56 32.68 -26.32
C TRP A 70 6.65 32.76 -27.86
N PHE A 71 6.17 31.74 -28.59
CA PHE A 71 6.08 31.76 -30.06
C PHE A 71 5.21 32.90 -30.60
N ASP A 72 4.11 33.23 -29.93
CA ASP A 72 3.29 34.40 -30.26
C ASP A 72 4.05 35.73 -30.12
N GLY A 73 5.01 35.80 -29.20
CA GLY A 73 5.85 36.98 -28.98
C GLY A 73 6.83 37.19 -30.13
N LEU A 74 7.43 36.12 -30.65
CA LEU A 74 8.40 36.17 -31.75
C LEU A 74 7.78 36.53 -33.10
N THR A 75 6.51 36.20 -33.31
CA THR A 75 5.82 36.36 -34.61
C THR A 75 5.14 37.72 -34.79
N HIS A 76 4.89 38.47 -33.71
CA HIS A 76 4.05 39.67 -33.70
C HIS A 76 4.80 40.96 -33.25
N SER A 77 6.07 41.11 -33.63
CA SER A 77 6.92 42.25 -33.24
C SER A 77 6.58 43.60 -33.88
N ASN A 78 5.49 43.75 -34.66
CA ASN A 78 5.24 44.98 -35.44
C ASN A 78 3.79 45.51 -35.46
N ARG A 79 2.97 45.26 -34.43
CA ARG A 79 1.65 45.92 -34.29
C ARG A 79 1.54 46.65 -32.94
N SER A 80 1.72 47.97 -33.03
CA SER A 80 1.40 49.04 -32.08
C SER A 80 0.50 48.68 -30.87
N SER A 81 1.12 48.65 -29.69
CA SER A 81 0.80 49.36 -28.42
C SER A 81 -0.64 49.56 -27.89
N ARG A 82 -1.73 49.26 -28.60
CA ARG A 82 -3.11 49.39 -28.05
C ARG A 82 -3.79 48.06 -27.71
N LEU A 83 -3.20 46.92 -28.09
CA LEU A 83 -3.71 45.56 -27.81
C LEU A 83 -2.94 44.81 -26.70
N ASN A 84 -2.06 45.49 -25.95
CA ASN A 84 -1.25 44.85 -24.91
C ASN A 84 -2.06 44.44 -23.67
N LEU A 85 -3.17 45.14 -23.34
CA LEU A 85 -4.02 44.76 -22.21
C LEU A 85 -4.73 43.41 -22.43
N LYS A 86 -5.33 43.18 -23.61
CA LYS A 86 -6.06 41.91 -23.88
C LYS A 86 -5.16 40.67 -23.92
N ARG A 87 -3.88 40.83 -24.30
CA ARG A 87 -2.90 39.72 -24.37
C ARG A 87 -2.31 39.38 -22.99
N LEU A 88 -2.19 40.36 -22.10
CA LEU A 88 -1.89 40.12 -20.69
C LEU A 88 -3.04 39.38 -20.00
N ASN A 89 -4.29 39.74 -20.31
CA ASN A 89 -5.48 39.21 -19.64
C ASN A 89 -5.65 37.68 -19.74
N PHE A 90 -5.17 37.01 -20.79
CA PHE A 90 -5.26 35.54 -20.89
C PHE A 90 -4.06 34.80 -20.29
N LYS A 91 -2.90 35.46 -20.12
CA LYS A 91 -1.72 34.87 -19.49
C LYS A 91 -1.80 34.90 -17.96
N VAL A 92 -2.37 35.98 -17.42
CA VAL A 92 -2.52 36.20 -15.97
C VAL A 92 -3.24 35.04 -15.27
N PRO A 93 -4.39 34.52 -15.76
CA PRO A 93 -5.07 33.37 -15.14
C PRO A 93 -4.21 32.11 -15.09
N VAL A 94 -3.41 31.85 -16.13
CA VAL A 94 -2.53 30.67 -16.23
C VAL A 94 -1.44 30.71 -15.16
N PHE A 95 -0.83 31.88 -14.93
CA PHE A 95 0.20 32.04 -13.91
C PHE A 95 -0.36 32.04 -12.49
N ILE A 96 -1.50 32.68 -12.26
CA ILE A 96 -2.20 32.63 -10.98
C ILE A 96 -2.59 31.18 -10.66
N LEU A 97 -3.17 30.47 -11.63
CA LEU A 97 -3.56 29.07 -11.49
C LEU A 97 -2.34 28.19 -11.16
N SER A 98 -1.21 28.42 -11.83
CA SER A 98 0.05 27.74 -11.52
C SER A 98 0.49 27.98 -10.08
N SER A 99 0.47 29.22 -9.60
CA SER A 99 0.82 29.54 -8.21
C SER A 99 -0.14 28.89 -7.20
N ILE A 100 -1.45 28.87 -7.49
CA ILE A 100 -2.45 28.22 -6.63
C ILE A 100 -2.20 26.71 -6.57
N LEU A 101 -1.99 26.05 -7.71
CA LEU A 101 -1.67 24.62 -7.78
C LEU A 101 -0.38 24.31 -7.04
N GLY A 102 0.67 25.12 -7.22
CA GLY A 102 1.94 24.96 -6.51
C GLY A 102 1.78 25.05 -4.99
N LEU A 103 1.06 26.06 -4.51
CA LEU A 103 0.74 26.19 -3.08
C LEU A 103 -0.10 25.02 -2.57
N MET A 104 -1.07 24.57 -3.35
CA MET A 104 -1.91 23.41 -3.02
C MET A 104 -1.05 22.14 -2.85
N PHE A 105 -0.17 21.83 -3.81
CA PHE A 105 0.76 20.68 -3.71
C PHE A 105 1.74 20.82 -2.54
N LEU A 106 2.14 22.05 -2.19
CA LEU A 106 2.98 22.29 -1.02
C LEU A 106 2.23 21.98 0.29
N LEU A 107 0.99 22.45 0.41
CA LEU A 107 0.14 22.23 1.60
C LEU A 107 -0.32 20.77 1.76
N MET A 108 -0.41 20.03 0.66
CA MET A 108 -0.75 18.60 0.70
C MET A 108 0.30 17.76 1.43
N VAL A 109 1.58 18.16 1.39
CA VAL A 109 2.68 17.41 2.02
C VAL A 109 2.50 17.25 3.54
N PRO A 110 2.42 18.34 4.34
CA PRO A 110 2.25 18.20 5.78
C PRO A 110 0.93 17.50 6.15
N LEU A 111 -0.14 17.73 5.37
CA LEU A 111 -1.43 17.08 5.58
C LEU A 111 -1.36 15.57 5.35
N HIS A 112 -0.75 15.14 4.24
CA HIS A 112 -0.61 13.73 3.88
C HIS A 112 0.26 12.98 4.89
N LEU A 113 1.44 13.52 5.24
CA LEU A 113 2.33 12.91 6.22
C LEU A 113 1.68 12.76 7.60
N ASN A 114 0.96 13.79 8.06
CA ASN A 114 0.25 13.72 9.33
C ASN A 114 -0.83 12.63 9.33
N ASN A 115 -1.63 12.55 8.25
CA ASN A 115 -2.67 11.53 8.13
C ASN A 115 -2.10 10.12 8.03
N VAL A 116 -1.04 9.91 7.24
CA VAL A 116 -0.35 8.61 7.13
C VAL A 116 0.22 8.19 8.49
N ASN A 117 0.81 9.12 9.24
CA ASN A 117 1.33 8.82 10.57
C ASN A 117 0.22 8.45 11.56
N GLN A 118 -0.93 9.14 11.51
CA GLN A 118 -2.08 8.79 12.34
C GLN A 118 -2.64 7.40 12.03
N VAL A 119 -2.84 7.09 10.74
CA VAL A 119 -3.33 5.76 10.31
C VAL A 119 -2.33 4.67 10.72
N LYS A 120 -1.03 4.93 10.54
CA LYS A 120 0.03 4.02 10.99
C LYS A 120 -0.06 3.79 12.50
N VAL A 121 -0.03 4.84 13.32
CA VAL A 121 -0.09 4.71 14.80
C VAL A 121 -1.36 3.96 15.23
N GLN A 122 -2.50 4.26 14.62
CA GLN A 122 -3.75 3.57 14.91
C GLN A 122 -3.69 2.08 14.52
N ALA A 123 -3.10 1.74 13.37
CA ALA A 123 -2.91 0.35 12.94
C ALA A 123 -1.96 -0.41 13.89
N LEU A 124 -0.83 0.18 14.27
CA LEU A 124 0.12 -0.40 15.22
C LEU A 124 -0.53 -0.70 16.57
N GLN A 125 -1.34 0.25 17.06
CA GLN A 125 -2.09 0.09 18.31
C GLN A 125 -3.13 -1.03 18.20
N ARG A 126 -3.90 -1.07 17.10
CA ARG A 126 -4.89 -2.13 16.85
C ARG A 126 -4.26 -3.51 16.79
N TYR A 127 -3.19 -3.69 16.02
CA TYR A 127 -2.51 -4.99 15.92
C TYR A 127 -1.91 -5.45 17.25
N THR A 128 -1.39 -4.51 18.04
CA THR A 128 -0.86 -4.82 19.37
C THR A 128 -1.98 -5.23 20.32
N GLN A 129 -3.11 -4.51 20.33
CA GLN A 129 -4.27 -4.86 21.14
C GLN A 129 -4.89 -6.20 20.73
N GLU A 130 -5.11 -6.42 19.43
CA GLU A 130 -5.64 -7.67 18.86
C GLU A 130 -4.74 -8.86 19.23
N SER A 131 -3.43 -8.75 19.02
CA SER A 131 -2.46 -9.79 19.39
C SER A 131 -2.49 -10.09 20.88
N ASN A 132 -2.50 -9.07 21.73
CA ASN A 132 -2.55 -9.26 23.19
C ASN A 132 -3.85 -9.94 23.63
N GLN A 133 -4.98 -9.59 23.03
CA GLN A 133 -6.28 -10.22 23.30
C GLN A 133 -6.30 -11.68 22.85
N LEU A 134 -5.71 -12.00 21.69
CA LEU A 134 -5.61 -13.37 21.19
C LEU A 134 -4.65 -14.21 22.04
N GLU A 135 -3.49 -13.68 22.41
CA GLU A 135 -2.55 -14.35 23.32
C GLU A 135 -3.19 -14.62 24.68
N ALA A 136 -3.91 -13.65 25.26
CA ALA A 136 -4.63 -13.82 26.51
C ALA A 136 -5.74 -14.88 26.43
N GLN A 137 -6.45 -14.97 25.29
CA GLN A 137 -7.44 -16.04 25.07
C GLN A 137 -6.81 -17.42 25.01
N VAL A 138 -5.65 -17.55 24.34
CA VAL A 138 -4.91 -18.82 24.29
C VAL A 138 -4.42 -19.22 25.69
N GLN A 139 -3.88 -18.27 26.46
CA GLN A 139 -3.43 -18.52 27.84
C GLN A 139 -4.59 -18.90 28.76
N LYS A 140 -5.75 -18.24 28.66
CA LYS A 140 -6.95 -18.60 29.44
C LYS A 140 -7.40 -20.02 29.14
N LYS A 141 -7.50 -20.41 27.86
CA LYS A 141 -7.85 -21.77 27.47
C LYS A 141 -6.85 -22.80 27.98
N LEU A 142 -5.55 -22.47 27.98
CA LEU A 142 -4.53 -23.33 28.55
C LEU A 142 -4.72 -23.52 30.06
N GLN A 143 -4.96 -22.44 30.80
CA GLN A 143 -5.23 -22.51 32.25
C GLN A 143 -6.52 -23.31 32.57
N GLU A 144 -7.57 -23.14 31.77
CA GLU A 144 -8.80 -23.93 31.86
C GLU A 144 -8.52 -25.42 31.61
N ILE A 145 -7.74 -25.76 30.58
CA ILE A 145 -7.36 -27.15 30.30
C ILE A 145 -6.49 -27.72 31.42
N GLN A 146 -5.54 -26.94 31.96
CA GLN A 146 -4.63 -27.40 33.01
C GLN A 146 -5.34 -27.59 34.36
N SER A 147 -6.30 -26.71 34.69
CA SER A 147 -7.17 -26.91 35.85
C SER A 147 -8.10 -28.11 35.69
N GLN A 148 -8.63 -28.36 34.49
CA GLN A 148 -9.45 -29.55 34.20
C GLN A 148 -8.64 -30.86 34.20
N LEU A 149 -7.39 -30.82 33.76
CA LEU A 149 -6.44 -31.96 33.84
C LEU A 149 -6.09 -32.37 35.27
N THR A 150 -6.37 -31.51 36.26
CA THR A 150 -6.23 -31.86 37.67
C THR A 150 -7.36 -32.79 38.13
N ASN A 151 -8.50 -32.86 37.41
CA ASN A 151 -9.54 -33.86 37.65
C ASN A 151 -9.13 -35.22 37.07
N GLU A 152 -9.00 -36.23 37.94
CA GLU A 152 -8.58 -37.58 37.54
C GLU A 152 -9.47 -38.21 36.46
N GLN A 153 -10.77 -37.93 36.46
CA GLN A 153 -11.70 -38.43 35.43
C GLN A 153 -11.40 -37.87 34.03
N ILE A 154 -11.03 -36.59 33.93
CA ILE A 154 -10.71 -35.95 32.65
C ILE A 154 -9.35 -36.43 32.15
N LYS A 155 -8.38 -36.56 33.06
CA LYS A 155 -7.07 -37.13 32.74
C LYS A 155 -7.20 -38.55 32.19
N ALA A 156 -8.01 -39.40 32.83
CA ALA A 156 -8.28 -40.76 32.36
C ALA A 156 -8.97 -40.80 30.99
N ASN A 157 -9.92 -39.91 30.71
CA ASN A 157 -10.57 -39.82 29.40
C ASN A 157 -9.61 -39.32 28.30
N LEU A 158 -8.74 -38.36 28.62
CA LEU A 158 -7.74 -37.85 27.69
C LEU A 158 -6.67 -38.92 27.37
N ASP A 159 -6.26 -39.68 28.38
CA ASP A 159 -5.32 -40.79 28.20
C ASP A 159 -5.96 -41.94 27.40
N LYS A 160 -7.25 -42.24 27.61
CA LYS A 160 -7.99 -43.17 26.73
C LYS A 160 -8.02 -42.69 25.28
N GLN A 161 -8.32 -41.41 25.05
CA GLN A 161 -8.36 -40.85 23.70
C GLN A 161 -6.98 -40.87 23.03
N ARG A 162 -5.90 -40.62 23.80
CA ARG A 162 -4.51 -40.77 23.31
C ARG A 162 -4.19 -42.22 22.95
N LEU A 163 -4.64 -43.17 23.76
CA LEU A 163 -4.48 -44.61 23.50
C LEU A 163 -5.22 -45.04 22.22
N GLU A 164 -6.47 -44.61 22.04
CA GLU A 164 -7.25 -44.88 20.83
C GLU A 164 -6.59 -44.28 19.58
N LEU A 165 -6.14 -43.02 19.66
CA LEU A 165 -5.45 -42.35 18.55
C LEU A 165 -4.13 -43.06 18.22
N LYS A 166 -3.37 -43.47 19.24
CA LYS A 166 -2.14 -44.26 19.10
C LYS A 166 -2.42 -45.58 18.40
N GLU A 167 -3.44 -46.30 18.83
CA GLU A 167 -3.78 -47.61 18.27
C GLU A 167 -4.21 -47.50 16.80
N GLN A 168 -5.02 -46.50 16.45
CA GLN A 168 -5.41 -46.20 15.07
C GLN A 168 -4.20 -45.85 14.19
N LEU A 169 -3.33 -44.93 14.63
CA LEU A 169 -2.13 -44.53 13.90
C LEU A 169 -1.15 -45.70 13.77
N SER A 170 -0.94 -46.46 14.84
CA SER A 170 -0.03 -47.61 14.84
C SER A 170 -0.47 -48.68 13.84
N THR A 171 -1.78 -48.96 13.75
CA THR A 171 -2.35 -49.92 12.80
C THR A 171 -2.15 -49.44 11.37
N GLN A 172 -2.48 -48.17 11.07
CA GLN A 172 -2.28 -47.59 9.74
C GLN A 172 -0.80 -47.59 9.31
N LEU A 173 0.11 -47.19 10.20
CA LEU A 173 1.55 -47.18 9.91
C LEU A 173 2.10 -48.60 9.76
N ASN A 174 1.65 -49.56 10.58
CA ASN A 174 2.08 -50.95 10.50
C ASN A 174 1.58 -51.64 9.22
N GLU A 175 0.36 -51.36 8.77
CA GLU A 175 -0.15 -51.80 7.47
C GLU A 175 0.67 -51.20 6.32
N LEU A 176 1.03 -49.91 6.42
CA LEU A 176 1.80 -49.21 5.39
C LEU A 176 3.25 -49.70 5.30
N ILE A 177 3.85 -50.13 6.41
CA ILE A 177 5.24 -50.64 6.47
C ILE A 177 5.33 -52.13 6.13
N LYS A 178 4.29 -52.93 6.40
CA LYS A 178 4.23 -54.34 5.99
C LYS A 178 4.15 -54.52 4.48
N ASP A 179 3.54 -53.57 3.78
CA ASP A 179 3.47 -53.55 2.32
C ASP A 179 4.65 -52.76 1.75
N GLU A 180 5.75 -53.46 1.45
CA GLU A 180 7.02 -52.87 1.03
C GLU A 180 6.91 -52.06 -0.29
N GLN A 181 5.91 -52.35 -1.13
CA GLN A 181 5.63 -51.54 -2.30
C GLN A 181 4.95 -50.21 -1.95
N LYS A 182 3.97 -50.22 -1.04
CA LYS A 182 3.30 -48.99 -0.57
C LYS A 182 4.20 -48.12 0.29
N TYR A 183 5.06 -48.72 1.12
CA TYR A 183 6.05 -47.98 1.91
C TYR A 183 7.00 -47.17 1.02
N ASN A 184 7.56 -47.81 -0.01
CA ASN A 184 8.46 -47.13 -0.96
C ASN A 184 7.73 -46.12 -1.84
N GLN A 185 6.45 -46.32 -2.15
CA GLN A 185 5.61 -45.33 -2.84
C GLN A 185 5.30 -44.11 -1.95
N ALA A 186 5.01 -44.31 -0.66
CA ALA A 186 4.73 -43.22 0.28
C ALA A 186 5.96 -42.35 0.52
N LEU A 187 7.16 -42.95 0.64
CA LEU A 187 8.42 -42.20 0.81
C LEU A 187 8.82 -41.40 -0.44
N ASN A 188 8.55 -41.93 -1.64
CA ASN A 188 8.82 -41.24 -2.91
C ASN A 188 7.72 -40.26 -3.32
N ASN A 189 6.61 -40.18 -2.59
CA ASN A 189 5.55 -39.25 -2.90
C ASN A 189 5.91 -37.83 -2.44
N ASN A 190 6.14 -36.92 -3.39
CA ASN A 190 6.43 -35.50 -3.14
C ASN A 190 5.28 -34.73 -2.46
N GLN A 191 4.09 -35.32 -2.35
CA GLN A 191 2.94 -34.70 -1.69
C GLN A 191 2.91 -34.92 -0.17
N LEU A 192 3.76 -35.82 0.35
CA LEU A 192 3.83 -36.13 1.77
C LEU A 192 4.71 -35.09 2.51
N PRO A 193 4.15 -34.32 3.47
CA PRO A 193 4.91 -33.36 4.28
C PRO A 193 6.16 -33.99 4.91
N GLU A 194 7.28 -33.26 4.90
CA GLU A 194 8.58 -33.68 5.47
C GLU A 194 8.46 -34.33 6.86
N VAL A 195 7.61 -33.77 7.72
CA VAL A 195 7.38 -34.24 9.10
C VAL A 195 6.80 -35.66 9.13
N GLN A 196 5.93 -36.00 8.18
CA GLN A 196 5.26 -37.31 8.11
C GLN A 196 6.16 -38.37 7.47
N ARG A 197 7.00 -37.98 6.50
CA ARG A 197 8.03 -38.88 5.92
C ARG A 197 9.05 -39.29 6.97
N LYS A 198 9.57 -38.33 7.75
CA LYS A 198 10.49 -38.62 8.87
C LYS A 198 9.84 -39.51 9.92
N LEU A 199 8.58 -39.24 10.28
CA LEU A 199 7.84 -40.09 11.23
C LEU A 199 7.73 -41.54 10.71
N LEU A 200 7.45 -41.74 9.42
CA LEU A 200 7.29 -43.06 8.81
C LEU A 200 8.62 -43.85 8.79
N GLU A 201 9.72 -43.18 8.44
CA GLU A 201 11.08 -43.75 8.41
C GLU A 201 11.58 -44.10 9.82
N GLU A 202 11.39 -43.18 10.78
CA GLU A 202 11.77 -43.39 12.17
C GLU A 202 10.89 -44.44 12.86
N TYR A 203 9.59 -44.52 12.54
CA TYR A 203 8.68 -45.51 13.12
C TYR A 203 9.02 -46.95 12.70
N LYS A 204 9.52 -47.16 11.48
CA LYS A 204 10.04 -48.47 11.03
C LYS A 204 11.20 -48.95 11.91
N THR A 205 12.02 -48.02 12.39
CA THR A 205 13.23 -48.31 13.17
C THR A 205 12.95 -48.32 14.67
N ASN A 206 12.00 -47.50 15.13
CA ASN A 206 11.62 -47.38 16.54
C ASN A 206 10.13 -47.03 16.69
N PRO A 207 9.27 -47.96 17.11
CA PRO A 207 7.84 -47.71 17.29
C PRO A 207 7.51 -46.69 18.39
N ARG A 208 8.47 -46.35 19.28
CA ARG A 208 8.30 -45.32 20.32
C ARG A 208 8.30 -43.88 19.77
N VAL A 209 8.69 -43.67 18.52
CA VAL A 209 8.66 -42.33 17.90
C VAL A 209 7.22 -41.83 17.77
N LEU A 210 6.26 -42.75 17.57
CA LEU A 210 4.83 -42.43 17.57
C LEU A 210 4.36 -41.94 18.94
N ASP A 211 4.89 -42.50 20.04
CA ASP A 211 4.55 -42.03 21.40
C ASP A 211 5.01 -40.60 21.62
N ASN A 212 6.24 -40.27 21.19
CA ASN A 212 6.78 -38.91 21.28
C ASN A 212 6.01 -37.93 20.39
N PHE A 213 5.62 -38.35 19.18
CA PHE A 213 4.84 -37.53 18.25
C PHE A 213 3.43 -37.23 18.78
N ILE A 214 2.73 -38.25 19.29
CA ILE A 214 1.40 -38.08 19.90
C ILE A 214 1.51 -37.26 21.18
N ALA A 215 2.54 -37.48 22.01
CA ALA A 215 2.78 -36.69 23.20
C ALA A 215 3.04 -35.21 22.87
N GLN A 216 3.79 -34.90 21.79
CA GLN A 216 4.00 -33.53 21.33
C GLN A 216 2.72 -32.90 20.76
N GLN A 217 2.00 -33.62 19.90
CA GLN A 217 0.77 -33.12 19.29
C GLN A 217 -0.37 -32.93 20.28
N THR A 218 -0.39 -33.70 21.37
CA THR A 218 -1.45 -33.66 22.37
C THR A 218 -1.02 -32.89 23.63
N ASN A 219 0.13 -32.22 23.60
CA ASN A 219 0.59 -31.41 24.73
C ASN A 219 -0.05 -30.01 24.64
N PRO A 220 -0.96 -29.66 25.58
CA PRO A 220 -1.68 -28.39 25.52
C PRO A 220 -0.73 -27.17 25.58
N GLU A 221 0.39 -27.29 26.30
CA GLU A 221 1.40 -26.22 26.38
C GLU A 221 2.12 -25.98 25.05
N GLN A 222 2.50 -27.05 24.33
CA GLN A 222 3.19 -26.92 23.05
C GLN A 222 2.26 -26.35 21.96
N LEU A 223 1.00 -26.80 21.91
CA LEU A 223 0.00 -26.26 21.01
C LEU A 223 -0.30 -24.78 21.28
N ALA A 224 -0.43 -24.40 22.56
CA ALA A 224 -0.60 -23.01 22.94
C ALA A 224 0.60 -22.16 22.55
N GLN A 225 1.82 -22.64 22.79
CA GLN A 225 3.05 -21.94 22.42
C GLN A 225 3.19 -21.77 20.90
N GLN A 226 2.86 -22.79 20.11
CA GLN A 226 2.81 -22.68 18.66
C GLN A 226 1.79 -21.64 18.21
N ARG A 227 0.59 -21.63 18.79
CA ARG A 227 -0.44 -20.62 18.49
C ARG A 227 0.01 -19.20 18.85
N ILE A 228 0.61 -19.00 20.02
CA ILE A 228 1.17 -17.71 20.45
C ILE A 228 2.27 -17.27 19.46
N THR A 229 3.13 -18.20 19.04
CA THR A 229 4.20 -17.91 18.08
C THR A 229 3.63 -17.49 16.73
N GLN A 230 2.59 -18.16 16.23
CA GLN A 230 1.86 -17.77 15.02
C GLN A 230 1.20 -16.40 15.15
N ILE A 231 0.59 -16.09 16.30
CA ILE A 231 -0.02 -14.78 16.56
C ILE A 231 1.06 -13.69 16.51
N ARG A 232 2.22 -13.93 17.15
CA ARG A 232 3.35 -12.98 17.16
C ARG A 232 3.96 -12.80 15.78
N SER A 233 4.16 -13.87 15.02
CA SER A 233 4.69 -13.77 13.65
C SER A 233 3.73 -13.02 12.73
N GLN A 234 2.42 -13.28 12.82
CA GLN A 234 1.40 -12.53 12.07
C GLN A 234 1.38 -11.05 12.46
N LYS A 235 1.51 -10.74 13.76
CA LYS A 235 1.65 -9.36 14.23
C LYS A 235 2.87 -8.72 13.57
N GLU A 236 4.04 -9.33 13.68
CA GLU A 236 5.29 -8.81 13.12
C GLU A 236 5.20 -8.58 11.60
N GLU A 237 4.61 -9.52 10.85
CA GLU A 237 4.38 -9.37 9.42
C GLU A 237 3.48 -8.16 9.10
N ARG A 238 2.37 -7.97 9.85
CA ARG A 238 1.48 -6.81 9.68
C ARG A 238 2.17 -5.50 10.05
N LEU A 239 3.01 -5.49 11.09
CA LEU A 239 3.81 -4.32 11.48
C LEU A 239 4.79 -3.94 10.37
N ASN A 240 5.53 -4.92 9.83
CA ASN A 240 6.48 -4.71 8.75
C ASN A 240 5.80 -4.18 7.48
N LYS A 241 4.67 -4.80 7.06
CA LYS A 241 3.89 -4.29 5.91
C LYS A 241 3.42 -2.85 6.11
N THR A 242 2.96 -2.50 7.31
CA THR A 242 2.51 -1.13 7.61
C THR A 242 3.66 -0.12 7.55
N GLN A 243 4.85 -0.53 7.99
CA GLN A 243 6.06 0.29 7.88
C GLN A 243 6.51 0.46 6.42
N GLU A 244 6.46 -0.62 5.64
CA GLU A 244 6.75 -0.57 4.20
C GLU A 244 5.77 0.36 3.47
N ASP A 245 4.47 0.25 3.73
CA ASP A 245 3.48 1.11 3.10
C ASP A 245 3.66 2.57 3.49
N ALA A 246 3.95 2.86 4.77
CA ALA A 246 4.29 4.22 5.20
C ALA A 246 5.53 4.78 4.48
N SER A 247 6.52 3.94 4.16
CA SER A 247 7.70 4.35 3.38
C SER A 247 7.34 4.67 1.92
N LYS A 248 6.40 3.92 1.31
CA LYS A 248 5.90 4.22 -0.03
C LYS A 248 5.18 5.57 -0.08
N GLU A 249 4.48 5.95 0.99
CA GLU A 249 3.82 7.26 1.08
C GLU A 249 4.81 8.45 1.10
N LEU A 250 6.06 8.24 1.55
CA LEU A 250 7.10 9.27 1.45
C LEU A 250 7.39 9.65 0.00
N ARG A 251 7.31 8.68 -0.93
CA ARG A 251 7.50 8.95 -2.37
C ARG A 251 6.45 9.93 -2.89
N ILE A 252 5.19 9.78 -2.46
CA ILE A 252 4.10 10.70 -2.85
C ILE A 252 4.40 12.10 -2.34
N SER A 253 4.90 12.22 -1.11
CA SER A 253 5.29 13.51 -0.53
C SER A 253 6.42 14.17 -1.33
N ILE A 254 7.42 13.41 -1.77
CA ILE A 254 8.52 13.89 -2.63
C ILE A 254 7.99 14.36 -3.98
N ASN A 255 7.11 13.57 -4.62
CA ASN A 255 6.48 13.95 -5.89
C ASN A 255 5.68 15.26 -5.76
N SER A 256 4.94 15.43 -4.65
CA SER A 256 4.18 16.64 -4.36
C SER A 256 5.08 17.87 -4.21
N ILE A 257 6.24 17.73 -3.55
CA ILE A 257 7.25 18.79 -3.45
C ILE A 257 7.80 19.15 -4.83
N LEU A 258 8.15 18.16 -5.65
CA LEU A 258 8.69 18.37 -6.98
C LEU A 258 7.68 19.10 -7.88
N LEU A 259 6.41 18.68 -7.84
CA LEU A 259 5.30 19.34 -8.53
C LEU A 259 5.16 20.79 -8.05
N SER A 260 5.11 21.01 -6.73
CA SER A 260 5.03 22.34 -6.12
C SER A 260 6.13 23.27 -6.66
N ILE A 261 7.39 22.80 -6.70
CA ILE A 261 8.51 23.59 -7.25
C ILE A 261 8.24 23.98 -8.70
N GLY A 262 7.86 23.02 -9.55
CA GLY A 262 7.60 23.29 -10.97
C GLY A 262 6.48 24.32 -11.18
N TYR A 263 5.37 24.18 -10.45
CA TYR A 263 4.25 25.12 -10.50
C TYR A 263 4.60 26.51 -9.96
N ILE A 264 5.34 26.58 -8.86
CA ILE A 264 5.79 27.85 -8.27
C ILE A 264 6.73 28.58 -9.24
N LEU A 265 7.66 27.88 -9.89
CA LEU A 265 8.57 28.49 -10.86
C LEU A 265 7.82 29.07 -12.07
N ILE A 266 6.85 28.33 -12.62
CA ILE A 266 5.99 28.82 -13.72
C ILE A 266 5.17 30.04 -13.27
N GLY A 267 4.56 29.97 -12.09
CA GLY A 267 3.76 31.08 -11.55
C GLY A 267 4.61 32.33 -11.28
N TRP A 268 5.77 32.17 -10.63
CA TRP A 268 6.68 33.25 -10.27
C TRP A 268 7.28 33.95 -11.49
N THR A 269 7.77 33.18 -12.48
CA THR A 269 8.33 33.74 -13.72
C THR A 269 7.28 34.54 -14.50
N GLY A 270 6.05 34.04 -14.55
CA GLY A 270 4.90 34.74 -15.12
C GLY A 270 4.58 36.04 -14.41
N LEU A 271 4.38 36.00 -13.08
CA LEU A 271 4.06 37.16 -12.25
C LEU A 271 5.15 38.25 -12.31
N LYS A 272 6.43 37.87 -12.31
CA LYS A 272 7.55 38.82 -12.46
C LYS A 272 7.51 39.52 -13.82
N SER A 273 7.23 38.79 -14.90
CA SER A 273 7.15 39.38 -16.25
C SER A 273 6.02 40.41 -16.38
N LEU A 274 4.91 40.20 -15.66
CA LEU A 274 3.77 41.13 -15.60
C LEU A 274 4.12 42.43 -14.86
N ARG A 275 4.88 42.32 -13.77
CA ARG A 275 5.33 43.49 -12.98
C ARG A 275 6.33 44.35 -13.76
N VAL A 276 7.23 43.75 -14.53
CA VAL A 276 8.24 44.48 -15.32
C VAL A 276 7.62 45.17 -16.54
N GLY A 277 6.56 44.62 -17.13
CA GLY A 277 5.85 45.25 -18.26
C GLY A 277 4.87 46.36 -17.89
N SER A 278 4.77 46.74 -16.61
CA SER A 278 3.88 47.79 -16.08
C SER A 278 4.61 49.08 -15.67
N ASN A 279 5.94 49.14 -15.84
CA ASN A 279 6.76 50.35 -15.73
C ASN A 279 7.17 50.83 -17.11
#